data_AF-A0A452Y2J8-F1
#
_entry.id   AF-A0A452Y2J8-F1
#
_cell.length_a   1.000
_cell.length_b   1.000
_cell.length_c   1.000
_cell.angle_alpha   90.00
_cell.angle_beta   90.00
_cell.angle_gamma   90.00
#
_symmetry.space_group_name_H-M   'P 1'
#
loop_
_entity.id
_entity.type
_entity.pdbx_description
1 polymer ?
#
loop_
_entity_poly.entity_id
_entity_poly.type
_entity_poly.pdbx_seq_one_letter_code
_entity_poly.pdbx_strand_id
1 'polypeptide(L)'
;VKDELDIDLQKQIMAAFDSNTKLLEHLVNALFTGTLSTNYSDPSGPSDAEVEAVGSICAFLHVMFSTLPLDVTMTALAYRTDIVPALWNFIKRCHENQRWPYFSKYISPLPVDAPGWLLPVSVFCPIYKYMLKIVDNEEFYEQEKPLSLKDLKALVLILKQALWQLLWIIPSHTSPSQKALPNPLGLKKMSIDSLKSQARIGLSELLTQLQDWNSRLPFTAESDFYSQEATSENFVSQAILGNTRASEIIKLAPFLAPFTIRVKIFTSQLANSKQSTASHSALTRHRFKIRRSRLLEDAFDQLSLLSEEDLKGPIRVSFVNEHGVEEAGIDGGGIFKDFMENITRAAFDVQYGLFKETVDHVLYPNPGSGLVHEQHLQYFQFLGSLLGKAMYEGILVDLPFATFFLSKLKEKSNFLNDLPSLDPELYRHLLFLKHYKGDLSDLELYFVIVNNEYGEQNEEELLPGGREMRVTNQNVITFIHLVANHRLNYQIRGQGRHFLRGFQKLIPKEWIDMFNEHEIQSFSYLALWKVWTLMTCA
;
A
#
# COMPACT_ATOMS: atom_id res chain seq x y z
N VAL A 1 -21.67 28.06 13.70
CA VAL A 1 -22.68 27.77 12.66
C VAL A 1 -21.93 27.08 11.55
N LYS A 2 -22.14 25.77 11.41
CA LYS A 2 -21.45 24.92 10.42
C LYS A 2 -22.00 25.30 9.05
N ASP A 3 -21.13 25.69 8.13
CA ASP A 3 -21.46 25.83 6.71
C ASP A 3 -21.74 24.42 6.17
N GLU A 4 -23.01 24.02 6.23
CA GLU A 4 -23.55 23.01 5.32
C GLU A 4 -23.46 23.61 3.92
N LEU A 5 -22.52 23.11 3.12
CA LEU A 5 -22.55 23.36 1.68
C LEU A 5 -23.92 22.89 1.18
N ASP A 6 -24.68 23.83 0.65
CA ASP A 6 -26.03 23.63 0.13
C ASP A 6 -26.09 22.36 -0.74
N ILE A 7 -26.96 21.43 -0.39
CA ILE A 7 -27.13 20.14 -1.06
C ILE A 7 -27.46 20.37 -2.55
N ASP A 8 -28.11 21.48 -2.88
CA ASP A 8 -28.35 21.89 -4.27
C ASP A 8 -27.08 22.37 -4.98
N LEU A 9 -26.16 23.04 -4.28
CA LEU A 9 -24.84 23.38 -4.84
C LEU A 9 -24.00 22.12 -5.06
N GLN A 10 -24.03 21.14 -4.14
CA GLN A 10 -23.38 19.85 -4.36
C GLN A 10 -23.98 19.07 -5.53
N LYS A 11 -25.31 19.06 -5.67
CA LYS A 11 -26.00 18.44 -6.82
C LYS A 11 -25.72 19.16 -8.13
N GLN A 12 -25.67 20.49 -8.13
CA GLN A 12 -25.31 21.28 -9.32
C GLN A 12 -23.85 21.08 -9.71
N ILE A 13 -22.95 20.97 -8.72
CA ILE A 13 -21.54 20.63 -8.92
C ILE A 13 -21.43 19.20 -9.50
N MET A 14 -22.14 18.20 -8.95
CA MET A 14 -22.17 16.83 -9.48
C MET A 14 -22.80 16.73 -10.89
N ALA A 15 -23.87 17.46 -11.17
CA ALA A 15 -24.50 17.50 -12.49
C ALA A 15 -23.61 18.23 -13.53
N ALA A 16 -22.90 19.28 -13.11
CA ALA A 16 -21.84 19.90 -13.91
C ALA A 16 -20.63 18.95 -14.08
N PHE A 17 -20.38 18.03 -13.15
CA PHE A 17 -19.33 17.01 -13.26
C PHE A 17 -19.67 15.90 -14.25
N ASP A 18 -20.91 15.45 -14.37
CA ASP A 18 -21.33 14.49 -15.41
C ASP A 18 -21.22 15.07 -16.84
N SER A 19 -21.37 16.38 -16.95
CA SER A 19 -21.13 17.11 -18.21
C SER A 19 -19.65 17.42 -18.44
N ASN A 20 -18.87 17.73 -17.39
CA ASN A 20 -17.43 17.93 -17.46
C ASN A 20 -16.62 16.65 -17.72
N THR A 21 -17.07 15.48 -17.25
CA THR A 21 -16.43 14.18 -17.54
C THR A 21 -16.60 13.80 -19.01
N LYS A 22 -17.78 14.06 -19.59
CA LYS A 22 -18.00 13.93 -21.04
C LYS A 22 -17.17 14.94 -21.82
N LEU A 23 -17.05 16.18 -21.36
CA LEU A 23 -16.22 17.19 -22.01
C LEU A 23 -14.73 16.80 -21.96
N LEU A 24 -14.25 16.30 -20.82
CA LEU A 24 -12.91 15.76 -20.65
C LEU A 24 -12.67 14.60 -21.62
N GLU A 25 -13.58 13.64 -21.65
CA GLU A 25 -13.57 12.51 -22.59
C GLU A 25 -13.51 12.98 -24.04
N HIS A 26 -14.35 13.95 -24.44
CA HIS A 26 -14.35 14.49 -25.81
C HIS A 26 -13.05 15.24 -26.14
N LEU A 27 -12.50 16.02 -25.21
CA LEU A 27 -11.22 16.72 -25.41
C LEU A 27 -10.07 15.74 -25.58
N VAL A 28 -10.01 14.74 -24.70
CA VAL A 28 -8.99 13.69 -24.70
C VAL A 28 -9.11 12.89 -26.01
N ASN A 29 -10.31 12.40 -26.34
CA ASN A 29 -10.53 11.63 -27.57
C ASN A 29 -10.33 12.45 -28.85
N ALA A 30 -10.63 13.75 -28.87
CA ALA A 30 -10.35 14.62 -30.01
C ALA A 30 -8.85 14.79 -30.27
N LEU A 31 -8.04 14.87 -29.20
CA LEU A 31 -6.58 14.91 -29.32
C LEU A 31 -6.02 13.56 -29.78
N PHE A 32 -6.57 12.44 -29.32
CA PHE A 32 -6.10 11.10 -29.70
C PHE A 32 -6.55 10.65 -31.09
N THR A 33 -7.73 11.05 -31.56
CA THR A 33 -8.20 10.73 -32.92
C THR A 33 -7.48 11.50 -34.03
N GLY A 34 -6.88 12.65 -33.72
CA GLY A 34 -6.24 13.53 -34.72
C GLY A 34 -4.71 13.50 -34.77
N THR A 35 -4.01 13.20 -33.67
CA THR A 35 -2.53 13.32 -33.60
C THR A 35 -1.80 12.20 -32.86
N LEU A 36 -2.43 11.46 -31.96
CA LEU A 36 -1.78 10.45 -31.11
C LEU A 36 -2.42 9.07 -31.33
N SER A 37 -1.89 8.28 -32.28
CA SER A 37 -2.40 6.93 -32.53
C SER A 37 -1.89 5.92 -31.49
N THR A 38 -2.79 5.03 -31.07
CA THR A 38 -2.48 3.86 -30.22
C THR A 38 -1.74 2.75 -30.98
N ASN A 39 -1.70 2.81 -32.31
CA ASN A 39 -1.16 1.77 -33.20
C ASN A 39 -0.01 2.28 -34.08
N TYR A 40 1.00 2.93 -33.50
CA TYR A 40 2.20 3.32 -34.24
C TYR A 40 3.24 2.21 -34.27
N SER A 41 3.53 1.68 -35.46
CA SER A 41 4.63 0.75 -35.74
C SER A 41 5.89 1.46 -36.28
N ASP A 42 5.90 2.79 -36.35
CA ASP A 42 7.03 3.55 -36.88
C ASP A 42 8.13 3.69 -35.80
N PRO A 43 9.34 3.16 -36.04
CA PRO A 43 10.47 3.31 -35.12
C PRO A 43 11.01 4.75 -35.03
N SER A 44 10.54 5.67 -35.88
CA SER A 44 10.91 7.08 -35.79
C SER A 44 10.42 7.72 -34.47
N GLY A 45 11.23 8.64 -33.90
CA GLY A 45 10.85 9.37 -32.67
C GLY A 45 9.58 10.22 -32.83
N PRO A 46 9.00 10.73 -31.73
CA PRO A 46 7.77 11.52 -31.79
C PRO A 46 7.94 12.79 -32.63
N SER A 47 6.92 13.11 -33.44
CA SER A 47 6.86 14.32 -34.25
C SER A 47 6.62 15.58 -33.40
N ASP A 48 6.98 16.76 -33.92
CA ASP A 48 6.78 18.02 -33.19
C ASP A 48 5.30 18.28 -32.83
N ALA A 49 4.37 17.86 -33.71
CA ALA A 49 2.93 17.97 -33.46
C ALA A 49 2.46 17.04 -32.33
N GLU A 50 2.98 15.80 -32.28
CA GLU A 50 2.73 14.87 -31.17
C GLU A 50 3.28 15.42 -29.85
N VAL A 51 4.50 15.97 -29.87
CA VAL A 51 5.13 16.60 -28.69
C VAL A 51 4.30 17.76 -28.17
N GLU A 52 3.79 18.63 -29.06
CA GLU A 52 2.92 19.75 -28.66
C GLU A 52 1.59 19.27 -28.09
N ALA A 53 0.97 18.24 -28.69
CA ALA A 53 -0.27 17.65 -28.20
C ALA A 53 -0.09 17.02 -26.81
N VAL A 54 0.94 16.18 -26.61
CA VAL A 54 1.26 15.55 -25.33
C VAL A 54 1.60 16.60 -24.27
N GLY A 55 2.36 17.64 -24.62
CA GLY A 55 2.68 18.74 -23.72
C GLY A 55 1.43 19.47 -23.24
N SER A 56 0.51 19.78 -24.15
CA SER A 56 -0.75 20.49 -23.87
C SER A 56 -1.65 19.67 -22.95
N ILE A 57 -1.88 18.40 -23.28
CA ILE A 57 -2.78 17.53 -22.51
C ILE A 57 -2.22 17.22 -21.13
N CYS A 58 -0.90 16.96 -21.01
CA CYS A 58 -0.30 16.70 -19.72
C CYS A 58 -0.31 17.94 -18.82
N ALA A 59 -0.05 19.13 -19.39
CA ALA A 59 -0.12 20.38 -18.62
C ALA A 59 -1.54 20.65 -18.12
N PHE A 60 -2.55 20.44 -18.97
CA PHE A 60 -3.96 20.57 -18.61
C PHE A 60 -4.35 19.59 -17.49
N LEU A 61 -4.04 18.30 -17.67
CA LEU A 61 -4.40 17.26 -16.70
C LEU A 61 -3.70 17.42 -15.36
N HIS A 62 -2.44 17.87 -15.35
CA HIS A 62 -1.75 18.17 -14.10
C HIS A 62 -2.45 19.27 -13.28
N VAL A 63 -2.93 20.33 -13.94
CA VAL A 63 -3.71 21.37 -13.27
C VAL A 63 -5.03 20.78 -12.76
N MET A 64 -5.70 19.97 -13.58
CA MET A 64 -6.97 19.32 -13.21
C MET A 64 -6.84 18.40 -11.99
N PHE A 65 -5.76 17.62 -11.88
CA PHE A 65 -5.50 16.77 -10.71
C PHE A 65 -5.31 17.57 -9.42
N SER A 66 -4.94 18.85 -9.54
CA SER A 66 -4.76 19.75 -8.40
C SER A 66 -6.04 20.52 -8.03
N THR A 67 -7.03 20.58 -8.93
CA THR A 67 -8.23 21.42 -8.76
C THR A 67 -9.52 20.63 -8.58
N LEU A 68 -9.60 19.41 -9.13
CA LEU A 68 -10.82 18.60 -9.14
C LEU A 68 -10.74 17.36 -8.25
N PRO A 69 -11.91 16.79 -7.86
CA PRO A 69 -11.94 15.48 -7.22
C PRO A 69 -11.25 14.42 -8.07
N LEU A 70 -10.20 13.81 -7.51
CA LEU A 70 -9.35 12.84 -8.21
C LEU A 70 -10.16 11.61 -8.65
N ASP A 71 -11.05 11.08 -7.81
CA ASP A 71 -11.72 9.80 -8.08
C ASP A 71 -12.61 9.84 -9.34
N VAL A 72 -13.39 10.90 -9.51
CA VAL A 72 -14.29 11.07 -10.68
C VAL A 72 -13.47 11.31 -11.95
N THR A 73 -12.45 12.17 -11.86
CA THR A 73 -11.58 12.51 -12.99
C THR A 73 -10.79 11.29 -13.45
N MET A 74 -10.23 10.52 -12.51
CA MET A 74 -9.46 9.31 -12.80
C MET A 74 -10.34 8.21 -13.38
N THR A 75 -11.57 8.02 -12.89
CA THR A 75 -12.50 7.04 -13.47
C THR A 75 -12.80 7.36 -14.93
N ALA A 76 -13.08 8.63 -15.25
CA ALA A 76 -13.36 9.04 -16.62
C ALA A 76 -12.14 8.83 -17.54
N LEU A 77 -10.94 9.23 -17.11
CA LEU A 77 -9.71 9.08 -17.88
C LEU A 77 -9.30 7.60 -18.05
N ALA A 78 -9.39 6.82 -16.98
CA ALA A 78 -9.06 5.40 -16.98
C ALA A 78 -9.92 4.58 -17.96
N TYR A 79 -11.24 4.81 -17.97
CA TYR A 79 -12.17 3.88 -18.61
C TYR A 79 -12.81 4.39 -19.90
N ARG A 80 -12.84 5.71 -20.11
CA ARG A 80 -13.55 6.30 -21.26
C ARG A 80 -12.60 6.85 -22.32
N THR A 81 -11.29 6.75 -22.10
CA THR A 81 -10.28 7.31 -22.99
C THR A 81 -9.11 6.36 -23.15
N ASP A 82 -8.48 6.39 -24.33
CA ASP A 82 -7.27 5.61 -24.61
C ASP A 82 -5.97 6.32 -24.14
N ILE A 83 -6.08 7.16 -23.11
CA ILE A 83 -4.98 8.02 -22.67
C ILE A 83 -3.77 7.23 -22.17
N VAL A 84 -3.98 6.10 -21.49
CA VAL A 84 -2.90 5.27 -20.95
C VAL A 84 -2.10 4.59 -22.06
N PRO A 85 -2.71 3.82 -22.99
CA PRO A 85 -1.98 3.26 -24.14
C PRO A 85 -1.25 4.33 -24.96
N ALA A 86 -1.87 5.48 -25.19
CA ALA A 86 -1.28 6.51 -26.03
C ALA A 86 -0.11 7.26 -25.35
N LEU A 87 -0.24 7.63 -24.07
CA LEU A 87 0.87 8.19 -23.30
C LEU A 87 2.00 7.18 -23.13
N TRP A 88 1.68 5.90 -22.93
CA TRP A 88 2.68 4.83 -22.87
C TRP A 88 3.48 4.73 -24.16
N ASN A 89 2.81 4.69 -25.32
CA ASN A 89 3.49 4.64 -26.62
C ASN A 89 4.45 5.82 -26.82
N PHE A 90 4.03 7.03 -26.42
CA PHE A 90 4.90 8.20 -26.44
C PHE A 90 6.12 8.06 -25.52
N ILE A 91 5.91 7.66 -24.27
CA ILE A 91 6.97 7.44 -23.26
C ILE A 91 7.98 6.39 -23.77
N LYS A 92 7.48 5.27 -24.29
CA LYS A 92 8.28 4.18 -24.85
C LYS A 92 9.14 4.65 -26.02
N ARG A 93 8.55 5.31 -27.02
CA ARG A 93 9.29 5.85 -28.19
C ARG A 93 10.34 6.89 -27.79
N CYS A 94 10.04 7.77 -26.82
CA CYS A 94 11.03 8.73 -26.30
C CYS A 94 12.21 8.03 -25.64
N HIS A 95 11.91 6.99 -24.84
CA HIS A 95 12.92 6.22 -24.12
C HIS A 95 13.83 5.41 -25.07
N GLU A 96 13.24 4.65 -26.00
CA GLU A 96 13.95 3.82 -26.99
C GLU A 96 14.86 4.66 -27.90
N ASN A 97 14.41 5.86 -28.28
CA ASN A 97 15.20 6.79 -29.09
C ASN A 97 16.18 7.66 -28.28
N GLN A 98 16.17 7.55 -26.95
CA GLN A 98 16.93 8.43 -26.03
C GLN A 98 16.71 9.94 -26.28
N ARG A 99 15.53 10.31 -26.78
CA ARG A 99 15.16 11.68 -27.15
C ARG A 99 13.93 12.09 -26.37
N TRP A 100 14.14 12.87 -25.31
CA TRP A 100 13.07 13.44 -24.50
C TRP A 100 12.82 14.90 -24.89
N PRO A 101 11.59 15.27 -25.29
CA PRO A 101 11.28 16.64 -25.65
C PRO A 101 11.27 17.56 -24.43
N TYR A 102 11.53 18.84 -24.69
CA TYR A 102 11.50 19.88 -23.68
C TYR A 102 10.23 20.73 -23.77
N PHE A 103 9.38 20.69 -22.74
CA PHE A 103 8.06 21.35 -22.71
C PHE A 103 8.12 22.82 -22.26
N SER A 104 8.93 23.63 -22.94
CA SER A 104 9.22 25.04 -22.57
C SER A 104 8.01 25.98 -22.51
N LYS A 105 6.95 25.67 -23.29
CA LYS A 105 5.70 26.44 -23.33
C LYS A 105 4.91 26.32 -22.02
N TYR A 106 4.96 25.16 -21.37
CA TYR A 106 4.07 24.80 -20.25
C TYR A 106 4.75 24.86 -18.89
N ILE A 107 6.07 24.65 -18.86
CA ILE A 107 6.85 24.63 -17.63
C ILE A 107 7.66 25.93 -17.53
N SER A 108 7.82 26.46 -16.32
CA SER A 108 8.79 27.51 -16.02
C SER A 108 10.17 27.07 -16.55
N PRO A 109 11.05 27.97 -17.02
CA PRO A 109 12.35 27.57 -17.54
C PRO A 109 13.04 26.65 -16.53
N LEU A 110 13.17 25.37 -16.89
CA LEU A 110 13.85 24.38 -16.08
C LEU A 110 15.32 24.82 -15.94
N PRO A 111 15.99 24.43 -14.84
CA PRO A 111 17.44 24.23 -14.90
C PRO A 111 17.75 23.34 -16.11
N VAL A 112 18.88 23.58 -16.78
CA VAL A 112 19.30 22.84 -18.00
C VAL A 112 19.26 21.30 -17.83
N ASP A 113 19.23 20.81 -16.58
CA ASP A 113 19.32 19.40 -16.20
C ASP A 113 18.00 18.69 -15.86
N ALA A 114 16.83 19.36 -15.91
CA ALA A 114 15.60 18.66 -15.51
C ALA A 114 15.03 17.78 -16.65
N PRO A 115 14.66 16.52 -16.34
CA PRO A 115 14.41 15.51 -17.36
C PRO A 115 13.10 15.74 -18.13
N GLY A 116 13.13 15.58 -19.46
CA GLY A 116 11.95 15.75 -20.31
C GLY A 116 10.84 14.71 -20.09
N TRP A 117 11.13 13.59 -19.43
CA TRP A 117 10.13 12.58 -19.03
C TRP A 117 9.22 13.05 -17.88
N LEU A 118 9.59 14.10 -17.14
CA LEU A 118 8.95 14.47 -15.88
C LEU A 118 7.44 14.78 -16.03
N LEU A 119 7.08 15.56 -17.05
CA LEU A 119 5.69 15.97 -17.28
C LEU A 119 4.80 14.78 -17.72
N PRO A 120 5.14 14.02 -18.77
CA PRO A 120 4.36 12.84 -19.17
C PRO A 120 4.20 11.81 -18.04
N VAL A 121 5.28 11.51 -17.31
CA VAL A 121 5.26 10.54 -16.21
C VAL A 121 4.39 11.02 -15.05
N SER A 122 4.41 12.32 -14.72
CA SER A 122 3.58 12.88 -13.64
C SER A 122 2.07 12.72 -13.88
N VAL A 123 1.66 12.57 -15.15
CA VAL A 123 0.26 12.38 -15.53
C VAL A 123 -0.05 10.91 -15.75
N PHE A 124 0.84 10.17 -16.43
CA PHE A 124 0.68 8.75 -16.69
C PHE A 124 0.57 7.93 -15.41
N CYS A 125 1.48 8.14 -14.45
CA CYS A 125 1.54 7.33 -13.23
C CYS A 125 0.25 7.30 -12.42
N PRO A 126 -0.36 8.44 -12.04
CA PRO A 126 -1.58 8.41 -11.23
C PRO A 126 -2.79 7.82 -11.98
N ILE A 127 -2.91 8.05 -13.30
CA ILE A 127 -4.00 7.47 -14.10
C ILE A 127 -3.85 5.95 -14.15
N TYR A 128 -2.66 5.44 -14.49
CA TYR A 128 -2.46 4.01 -14.63
C TYR A 128 -2.53 3.28 -13.28
N LYS A 129 -2.01 3.89 -12.21
CA LYS A 129 -2.20 3.41 -10.83
C LYS A 129 -3.69 3.24 -10.50
N TYR A 130 -4.51 4.22 -10.89
CA TYR A 130 -5.95 4.15 -10.68
C TYR A 130 -6.60 3.01 -11.48
N MET A 131 -6.24 2.84 -12.76
CA MET A 131 -6.70 1.71 -13.58
C MET A 131 -6.39 0.37 -12.92
N LEU A 132 -5.15 0.18 -12.44
CA LEU A 132 -4.71 -1.05 -11.79
C LEU A 132 -5.46 -1.40 -10.48
N LYS A 133 -6.25 -0.49 -9.90
CA LYS A 133 -7.09 -0.79 -8.73
C LYS A 133 -8.42 -1.45 -9.09
N ILE A 134 -8.84 -1.33 -10.34
CA ILE A 134 -10.19 -1.67 -10.80
C ILE A 134 -10.13 -2.75 -11.90
N VAL A 135 -9.05 -2.77 -12.69
CA VAL A 135 -8.73 -3.88 -13.60
C VAL A 135 -8.67 -5.19 -12.83
N ASP A 136 -9.34 -6.22 -13.34
CA ASP A 136 -9.28 -7.57 -12.75
C ASP A 136 -8.18 -8.43 -13.37
N ASN A 137 -8.02 -9.65 -12.84
CA ASN A 137 -6.97 -10.56 -13.29
C ASN A 137 -7.14 -11.01 -14.75
N GLU A 138 -8.37 -11.15 -15.25
CA GLU A 138 -8.62 -11.58 -16.64
C GLU A 138 -8.21 -10.47 -17.60
N GLU A 139 -8.63 -9.23 -17.32
CA GLU A 139 -8.25 -8.06 -18.09
C GLU A 139 -6.73 -7.82 -18.11
N PHE A 140 -6.05 -8.02 -16.97
CA PHE A 140 -4.61 -7.78 -16.85
C PHE A 140 -3.75 -8.88 -17.48
N TYR A 141 -4.02 -10.16 -17.17
CA TYR A 141 -3.15 -11.27 -17.56
C TYR A 141 -3.57 -11.98 -18.84
N GLU A 142 -4.88 -12.11 -19.10
CA GLU A 142 -5.37 -12.84 -20.27
C GLU A 142 -5.63 -11.92 -21.46
N GLN A 143 -6.28 -10.78 -21.20
CA GLN A 143 -6.58 -9.80 -22.25
C GLN A 143 -5.42 -8.83 -22.49
N GLU A 144 -4.44 -8.78 -21.57
CA GLU A 144 -3.27 -7.91 -21.63
C GLU A 144 -3.64 -6.43 -21.82
N LYS A 145 -4.63 -5.94 -21.06
CA LYS A 145 -5.14 -4.57 -21.12
C LYS A 145 -4.87 -3.79 -19.83
N PRO A 146 -4.58 -2.48 -19.92
CA PRO A 146 -4.45 -1.69 -21.16
C PRO A 146 -3.08 -1.85 -21.84
N LEU A 147 -2.10 -2.50 -21.20
CA LEU A 147 -0.73 -2.67 -21.70
C LEU A 147 -0.35 -4.15 -21.74
N SER A 148 0.42 -4.53 -22.77
CA SER A 148 0.94 -5.90 -22.90
C SER A 148 1.90 -6.28 -21.78
N LEU A 149 2.06 -7.57 -21.48
CA LEU A 149 3.04 -8.02 -20.47
C LEU A 149 4.48 -7.62 -20.84
N LYS A 150 4.78 -7.55 -22.13
CA LYS A 150 6.07 -7.06 -22.65
C LYS A 150 6.26 -5.57 -22.38
N ASP A 151 5.21 -4.78 -22.59
CA ASP A 151 5.22 -3.35 -22.30
C ASP A 151 5.29 -3.07 -20.81
N LEU A 152 4.62 -3.86 -19.98
CA LEU A 152 4.71 -3.80 -18.52
C LEU A 152 6.14 -3.99 -18.02
N LYS A 153 6.89 -4.95 -18.59
CA LYS A 153 8.31 -5.12 -18.29
C LYS A 153 9.12 -3.88 -18.64
N ALA A 154 8.93 -3.33 -19.85
CA ALA A 154 9.61 -2.10 -20.25
C ALA A 154 9.24 -0.92 -19.34
N LEU A 155 7.97 -0.81 -18.95
CA LEU A 155 7.47 0.21 -18.04
C LEU A 155 8.17 0.12 -16.67
N VAL A 156 8.25 -1.07 -16.07
CA VAL A 156 8.96 -1.28 -14.79
C VAL A 156 10.41 -0.76 -14.87
N LEU A 157 11.13 -1.07 -15.95
CA LEU A 157 12.50 -0.60 -16.14
C LEU A 157 12.59 0.93 -16.26
N ILE A 158 11.70 1.56 -17.03
CA ILE A 158 11.66 3.02 -17.21
C ILE A 158 11.31 3.71 -15.89
N LEU A 159 10.27 3.26 -15.18
CA LEU A 159 9.85 3.84 -13.91
C LEU A 159 10.95 3.72 -12.85
N LYS A 160 11.61 2.55 -12.78
CA LYS A 160 12.77 2.35 -11.90
C LYS A 160 13.87 3.37 -12.18
N GLN A 161 14.28 3.50 -13.45
CA GLN A 161 15.35 4.42 -13.84
C GLN A 161 14.98 5.88 -13.54
N ALA A 162 13.76 6.30 -13.87
CA ALA A 162 13.26 7.65 -13.61
C ALA A 162 13.22 7.95 -12.10
N LEU A 163 12.74 7.00 -11.29
CA LEU A 163 12.67 7.13 -9.84
C LEU A 163 14.06 7.17 -9.20
N TRP A 164 14.98 6.33 -9.65
CA TRP A 164 16.38 6.35 -9.21
C TRP A 164 17.07 7.68 -9.56
N GLN A 165 16.88 8.18 -10.79
CA GLN A 165 17.39 9.49 -11.20
C GLN A 165 16.86 10.60 -10.27
N LEU A 166 15.58 10.56 -9.93
CA LEU A 166 14.95 11.59 -9.12
C LEU A 166 15.35 11.56 -7.64
N LEU A 167 15.57 10.37 -7.07
CA LEU A 167 15.91 10.20 -5.65
C LEU A 167 17.43 10.21 -5.37
N TRP A 168 18.24 9.71 -6.31
CA TRP A 168 19.68 9.52 -6.08
C TRP A 168 20.55 10.55 -6.80
N ILE A 169 20.23 10.89 -8.06
CA ILE A 169 21.09 11.69 -8.94
C ILE A 169 20.75 13.18 -8.83
N ILE A 170 19.47 13.53 -9.01
CA ILE A 170 19.01 14.92 -8.99
C ILE A 170 19.10 15.47 -7.55
N PRO A 171 19.80 16.60 -7.31
CA PRO A 171 19.87 17.20 -5.98
C PRO A 171 18.49 17.62 -5.46
N SER A 172 18.20 17.29 -4.20
CA SER A 172 16.96 17.63 -3.50
C SER A 172 16.80 19.15 -3.27
N HIS A 173 17.90 19.92 -3.30
CA HIS A 173 17.91 21.37 -3.13
C HIS A 173 17.84 22.09 -4.48
N THR A 174 16.66 22.56 -4.86
CA THR A 174 16.54 23.74 -5.73
C THR A 174 16.78 24.99 -4.87
N SER A 175 17.75 25.81 -5.26
CA SER A 175 18.02 27.12 -4.65
C SER A 175 16.74 27.96 -4.52
N PRO A 176 16.65 28.90 -3.54
CA PRO A 176 15.47 29.71 -3.35
C PRO A 176 15.11 30.47 -4.64
N SER A 177 13.86 30.28 -5.06
CA SER A 177 13.13 30.98 -6.11
C SER A 177 13.79 32.28 -6.61
N GLN A 178 14.39 32.26 -7.80
CA GLN A 178 14.46 33.49 -8.59
C GLN A 178 13.02 33.87 -8.94
N LYS A 179 12.57 35.05 -8.51
CA LYS A 179 11.24 35.58 -8.82
C LYS A 179 11.02 35.50 -10.34
N ALA A 180 10.05 34.69 -10.75
CA ALA A 180 9.63 34.63 -12.15
C ALA A 180 9.13 36.01 -12.59
N LEU A 181 9.67 36.52 -13.70
CA LEU A 181 9.21 37.75 -14.35
C LEU A 181 7.72 37.59 -14.74
N PRO A 182 6.88 38.64 -14.64
CA PRO A 182 5.46 38.54 -14.99
C PRO A 182 5.28 38.10 -16.46
N ASN A 183 4.58 36.98 -16.66
CA ASN A 183 4.23 36.49 -17.99
C ASN A 183 3.03 37.32 -18.52
N PRO A 184 3.09 37.93 -19.72
CA PRO A 184 2.04 38.81 -20.25
C PRO A 184 0.71 38.11 -20.59
N LEU A 185 0.59 36.79 -20.38
CA LEU A 185 -0.60 35.98 -20.68
C LEU A 185 -1.38 35.50 -19.44
N GLY A 186 -0.99 35.88 -18.21
CA GLY A 186 -1.76 35.58 -16.99
C GLY A 186 -1.81 34.10 -16.54
N LEU A 187 -1.38 33.15 -17.37
CA LEU A 187 -1.22 31.74 -17.00
C LEU A 187 0.02 31.58 -16.11
N LYS A 188 -0.19 31.28 -14.82
CA LYS A 188 0.90 30.86 -13.92
C LYS A 188 1.50 29.58 -14.48
N LYS A 189 2.76 29.64 -14.95
CA LYS A 189 3.53 28.46 -15.30
C LYS A 189 3.63 27.52 -14.09
N MET A 190 3.62 26.22 -14.35
CA MET A 190 3.69 25.20 -13.31
C MET A 190 5.01 25.29 -12.52
N SER A 191 4.92 25.13 -11.19
CA SER A 191 6.11 25.06 -10.35
C SER A 191 6.83 23.74 -10.55
N ILE A 192 8.13 23.79 -10.81
CA ILE A 192 8.99 22.62 -11.03
C ILE A 192 9.03 21.73 -9.79
N ASP A 193 9.04 22.33 -8.59
CA ASP A 193 9.10 21.57 -7.34
C ASP A 193 7.81 20.78 -7.10
N SER A 194 6.66 21.35 -7.47
CA SER A 194 5.37 20.66 -7.46
C SER A 194 5.37 19.47 -8.41
N LEU A 195 5.88 19.67 -9.62
CA LEU A 195 5.96 18.63 -10.64
C LEU A 195 6.91 17.50 -10.23
N LYS A 196 8.09 17.82 -9.67
CA LYS A 196 9.02 16.83 -9.11
C LYS A 196 8.39 16.02 -7.98
N SER A 197 7.71 16.68 -7.05
CA SER A 197 7.04 16.02 -5.93
C SER A 197 5.94 15.05 -6.42
N GLN A 198 5.10 15.49 -7.35
CA GLN A 198 4.04 14.68 -7.95
C GLN A 198 4.61 13.48 -8.73
N ALA A 199 5.62 13.72 -9.57
CA ALA A 199 6.28 12.64 -10.30
C ALA A 199 6.91 11.61 -9.35
N ARG A 200 7.56 12.07 -8.27
CA ARG A 200 8.13 11.19 -7.23
C ARG A 200 7.09 10.27 -6.61
N ILE A 201 5.97 10.85 -6.18
CA ILE A 201 4.87 10.12 -5.55
C ILE A 201 4.27 9.14 -6.56
N GLY A 202 3.89 9.63 -7.74
CA GLY A 202 3.30 8.80 -8.80
C GLY A 202 4.20 7.64 -9.22
N LEU A 203 5.50 7.89 -9.42
CA LEU A 203 6.49 6.85 -9.75
C LEU A 203 6.60 5.79 -8.66
N SER A 204 6.77 6.20 -7.40
CA SER A 204 6.87 5.29 -6.26
C SER A 204 5.62 4.43 -6.11
N GLU A 205 4.44 5.06 -6.16
CA GLU A 205 3.18 4.36 -5.94
C GLU A 205 2.83 3.41 -7.09
N LEU A 206 3.03 3.84 -8.35
CA LEU A 206 2.79 2.97 -9.50
C LEU A 206 3.76 1.78 -9.51
N LEU A 207 5.04 2.01 -9.26
CA LEU A 207 6.03 0.94 -9.24
C LEU A 207 5.75 -0.07 -8.11
N THR A 208 5.35 0.42 -6.93
CA THR A 208 4.90 -0.42 -5.81
C THR A 208 3.68 -1.27 -6.21
N GLN A 209 2.69 -0.66 -6.85
CA GLN A 209 1.49 -1.40 -7.27
C GLN A 209 1.81 -2.45 -8.34
N LEU A 210 2.66 -2.12 -9.33
CA LEU A 210 3.11 -3.08 -10.33
C LEU A 210 3.88 -4.25 -9.71
N GLN A 211 4.64 -3.98 -8.65
CA GLN A 211 5.28 -5.05 -7.90
C GLN A 211 4.25 -5.91 -7.14
N ASP A 212 3.24 -5.31 -6.51
CA ASP A 212 2.17 -6.07 -5.85
C ASP A 212 1.46 -7.00 -6.84
N TRP A 213 1.24 -6.55 -8.08
CA TRP A 213 0.74 -7.39 -9.17
C TRP A 213 1.74 -8.52 -9.50
N ASN A 214 3.02 -8.19 -9.67
CA ASN A 214 4.06 -9.17 -9.98
C ASN A 214 4.25 -10.21 -8.86
N SER A 215 4.01 -9.85 -7.60
CA SER A 215 4.08 -10.77 -6.45
C SER A 215 2.93 -11.76 -6.39
N ARG A 216 1.76 -11.45 -6.98
CA ARG A 216 0.63 -12.38 -7.08
C ARG A 216 0.85 -13.40 -8.18
N LEU A 217 1.14 -12.91 -9.37
CA LEU A 217 1.45 -13.71 -10.54
C LEU A 217 2.54 -13.00 -11.36
N PRO A 218 3.78 -13.55 -11.37
CA PRO A 218 4.92 -12.88 -11.99
C PRO A 218 4.75 -12.70 -13.50
N PHE A 219 4.95 -11.46 -13.96
CA PHE A 219 5.09 -11.12 -15.39
C PHE A 219 6.51 -10.66 -15.74
N THR A 220 7.33 -10.34 -14.74
CA THR A 220 8.76 -9.98 -14.92
C THR A 220 9.61 -10.46 -13.74
N ALA A 221 10.94 -10.45 -13.88
CA ALA A 221 11.85 -10.89 -12.83
C ALA A 221 11.89 -9.88 -11.67
N GLU A 222 12.03 -10.35 -10.43
CA GLU A 222 12.18 -9.47 -9.25
C GLU A 222 13.37 -8.52 -9.37
N SER A 223 14.44 -8.94 -10.07
CA SER A 223 15.62 -8.13 -10.36
C SER A 223 15.36 -6.92 -11.22
N ASP A 224 14.25 -6.90 -11.96
CA ASP A 224 13.90 -5.76 -12.80
C ASP A 224 13.45 -4.56 -11.95
N PHE A 225 12.95 -4.78 -10.73
CA PHE A 225 12.46 -3.74 -9.82
C PHE A 225 13.56 -3.03 -9.02
N TYR A 226 14.67 -3.70 -8.69
CA TYR A 226 15.73 -3.09 -7.88
C TYR A 226 16.89 -2.52 -8.71
N SER A 227 17.66 -1.60 -8.10
CA SER A 227 18.88 -0.99 -8.65
C SER A 227 20.11 -1.72 -8.13
N GLN A 228 21.12 -1.91 -8.99
CA GLN A 228 22.36 -2.60 -8.59
C GLN A 228 23.17 -1.78 -7.58
N GLU A 229 23.09 -0.46 -7.65
CA GLU A 229 23.77 0.46 -6.72
C GLU A 229 23.25 0.32 -5.29
N ALA A 230 21.98 -0.06 -5.13
CA ALA A 230 21.33 -0.29 -3.85
C ALA A 230 21.74 -1.62 -3.19
N THR A 231 22.67 -2.39 -3.78
CA THR A 231 23.24 -3.60 -3.17
C THR A 231 24.59 -3.36 -2.50
N SER A 232 25.14 -2.14 -2.58
CA SER A 232 26.47 -1.81 -2.06
C SER A 232 26.48 -1.62 -0.53
N GLU A 233 27.58 -2.00 0.12
CA GLU A 233 27.76 -1.79 1.58
C GLU A 233 27.74 -0.30 1.97
N ASN A 234 28.18 0.58 1.06
CA ASN A 234 28.08 2.03 1.24
C ASN A 234 26.61 2.49 1.30
N PHE A 235 25.76 1.98 0.41
CA PHE A 235 24.33 2.27 0.44
C PHE A 235 23.68 1.82 1.76
N VAL A 236 24.00 0.62 2.23
CA VAL A 236 23.50 0.08 3.51
C VAL A 236 23.92 0.98 4.67
N SER A 237 25.20 1.34 4.74
CA SER A 237 25.75 2.20 5.79
C SER A 237 25.06 3.57 5.80
N GLN A 238 24.85 4.18 4.63
CA GLN A 238 24.12 5.45 4.52
C GLN A 238 22.65 5.32 4.91
N ALA A 239 21.97 4.22 4.54
CA ALA A 239 20.58 4.01 4.86
C ALA A 239 20.33 3.89 6.38
N ILE A 240 21.28 3.32 7.13
CA ILE A 240 21.20 3.15 8.60
C ILE A 240 21.38 4.47 9.35
N LEU A 241 22.27 5.36 8.88
CA LEU A 241 22.63 6.60 9.60
C LEU A 241 21.47 7.61 9.75
N GLY A 242 20.38 7.44 8.99
CA GLY A 242 19.26 8.37 8.94
C GLY A 242 19.63 9.68 8.22
N ASN A 243 18.65 10.34 7.60
CA ASN A 243 18.83 11.65 6.91
C ASN A 243 19.83 11.65 5.73
N THR A 244 20.01 10.50 5.08
CA THR A 244 20.77 10.38 3.82
C THR A 244 19.82 10.15 2.65
N ARG A 245 20.30 10.33 1.41
CA ARG A 245 19.55 9.94 0.20
C ARG A 245 19.19 8.46 0.20
N ALA A 246 20.06 7.60 0.73
CA ALA A 246 19.79 6.17 0.85
C ALA A 246 18.63 5.90 1.81
N SER A 247 18.58 6.61 2.94
CA SER A 247 17.46 6.55 3.88
C SER A 247 16.15 7.05 3.24
N GLU A 248 16.19 8.13 2.46
CA GLU A 248 15.02 8.61 1.70
C GLU A 248 14.52 7.60 0.67
N ILE A 249 15.44 6.92 -0.05
CA ILE A 249 15.08 5.84 -0.98
C ILE A 249 14.38 4.70 -0.25
N ILE A 250 14.92 4.26 0.89
CA ILE A 250 14.32 3.18 1.66
C ILE A 250 12.92 3.55 2.19
N LYS A 251 12.70 4.82 2.55
CA LYS A 251 11.38 5.30 3.00
C LYS A 251 10.37 5.45 1.86
N LEU A 252 10.80 5.91 0.71
CA LEU A 252 9.90 6.31 -0.39
C LEU A 252 9.76 5.23 -1.47
N ALA A 253 10.77 4.41 -1.66
CA ALA A 253 10.86 3.42 -2.73
C ALA A 253 11.72 2.23 -2.28
N PRO A 254 11.35 1.54 -1.19
CA PRO A 254 12.17 0.48 -0.59
C PRO A 254 12.56 -0.60 -1.60
N PHE A 255 11.65 -0.93 -2.51
CA PHE A 255 11.82 -1.96 -3.53
C PHE A 255 12.95 -1.72 -4.53
N LEU A 256 13.50 -0.50 -4.57
CA LEU A 256 14.73 -0.22 -5.30
C LEU A 256 15.96 -0.90 -4.70
N ALA A 257 15.91 -1.31 -3.43
CA ALA A 257 16.91 -2.17 -2.80
C ALA A 257 16.37 -3.61 -2.73
N PRO A 258 17.18 -4.66 -2.91
CA PRO A 258 16.71 -6.05 -2.76
C PRO A 258 16.20 -6.38 -1.35
N PHE A 259 15.33 -7.39 -1.23
CA PHE A 259 14.78 -7.85 0.05
C PHE A 259 15.88 -8.12 1.10
N THR A 260 16.95 -8.82 0.71
CA THR A 260 18.06 -9.15 1.60
C THR A 260 18.76 -7.91 2.19
N ILE A 261 18.86 -6.83 1.41
CA ILE A 261 19.44 -5.56 1.85
C ILE A 261 18.51 -4.86 2.84
N ARG A 262 17.21 -4.85 2.57
CA ARG A 262 16.22 -4.26 3.48
C ARG A 262 16.17 -5.00 4.81
N VAL A 263 16.29 -6.33 4.80
CA VAL A 263 16.42 -7.14 6.02
C VAL A 263 17.67 -6.77 6.81
N LYS A 264 18.83 -6.59 6.15
CA LYS A 264 20.05 -6.11 6.82
C LYS A 264 19.84 -4.75 7.49
N ILE A 265 19.21 -3.80 6.79
CA ILE A 265 18.91 -2.47 7.34
C ILE A 265 17.99 -2.58 8.55
N PHE A 266 16.91 -3.37 8.44
CA PHE A 266 15.96 -3.63 9.52
C PHE A 266 16.63 -4.22 10.77
N THR A 267 17.46 -5.25 10.61
CA THR A 267 18.14 -5.90 11.74
C THR A 267 19.17 -4.98 12.40
N SER A 268 19.87 -4.14 11.63
CA SER A 268 20.75 -3.11 12.18
C SER A 268 19.98 -2.03 12.97
N GLN A 269 18.81 -1.59 12.47
CA GLN A 269 17.96 -0.64 13.17
C GLN A 269 17.43 -1.20 14.50
N LEU A 270 17.02 -2.47 14.51
CA LEU A 270 16.65 -3.19 15.73
C LEU A 270 17.81 -3.24 16.74
N ALA A 271 19.01 -3.62 16.29
CA ALA A 271 20.19 -3.70 17.16
C ALA A 271 20.54 -2.33 17.78
N ASN A 272 20.49 -1.26 16.98
CA ASN A 272 20.74 0.10 17.46
C ASN A 272 19.69 0.55 18.50
N SER A 273 18.41 0.20 18.29
CA SER A 273 17.34 0.48 19.24
C SER A 273 17.52 -0.27 20.57
N LYS A 274 18.00 -1.51 20.53
CA LYS A 274 18.30 -2.27 21.75
C LYS A 274 19.47 -1.67 22.52
N GLN A 275 20.52 -1.25 21.83
CA GLN A 275 21.69 -0.62 22.45
C GLN A 275 21.32 0.68 23.16
N SER A 276 20.51 1.54 22.55
CA SER A 276 20.07 2.79 23.18
C SER A 276 19.18 2.54 24.42
N THR A 277 18.36 1.49 24.40
CA THR A 277 17.49 1.11 25.51
C THR A 277 18.24 0.44 26.66
N ALA A 278 19.30 -0.34 26.37
CA ALA A 278 20.08 -1.04 27.37
C ALA A 278 20.70 -0.11 28.43
N SER A 279 21.08 1.12 28.04
CA SER A 279 21.58 2.16 28.94
C SER A 279 20.53 2.68 29.93
N HIS A 280 19.24 2.66 29.58
CA HIS A 280 18.13 3.11 30.43
C HIS A 280 17.51 1.98 31.25
N SER A 281 17.50 0.75 30.71
CA SER A 281 16.81 -0.41 31.30
C SER A 281 17.57 -1.13 32.41
N ALA A 282 18.80 -0.71 32.76
CA ALA A 282 19.62 -1.41 33.74
C ALA A 282 19.01 -1.49 35.16
N LEU A 283 17.99 -0.66 35.45
CA LEU A 283 17.41 -0.50 36.79
C LEU A 283 16.03 -1.15 36.97
N THR A 284 15.31 -1.49 35.91
CA THR A 284 13.96 -2.09 35.99
C THR A 284 13.96 -3.49 35.36
N ARG A 285 13.65 -4.51 36.17
CA ARG A 285 13.41 -5.88 35.66
C ARG A 285 11.96 -6.22 35.93
N HIS A 286 11.17 -6.30 34.87
CA HIS A 286 9.79 -6.73 34.94
C HIS A 286 9.72 -8.26 35.02
N ARG A 287 9.32 -8.77 36.19
CA ARG A 287 9.11 -10.22 36.42
C ARG A 287 7.61 -10.50 36.47
N PHE A 288 7.13 -11.31 35.54
CA PHE A 288 5.72 -11.69 35.45
C PHE A 288 5.51 -13.12 35.92
N LYS A 289 4.40 -13.33 36.64
CA LYS A 289 3.99 -14.66 37.10
C LYS A 289 2.81 -15.12 36.26
N ILE A 290 2.98 -16.22 35.54
CA ILE A 290 2.00 -16.70 34.55
C ILE A 290 1.57 -18.12 34.90
N ARG A 291 0.26 -18.38 34.95
CA ARG A 291 -0.27 -19.74 35.06
C ARG A 291 -0.43 -20.34 33.67
N ARG A 292 0.07 -21.57 33.47
CA ARG A 292 -0.06 -22.28 32.18
C ARG A 292 -1.52 -22.49 31.76
N SER A 293 -2.45 -22.61 32.71
CA SER A 293 -3.89 -22.78 32.46
C SER A 293 -4.63 -21.49 32.11
N ARG A 294 -4.04 -20.31 32.37
CA ARG A 294 -4.65 -18.97 32.13
C ARG A 294 -3.65 -18.03 31.49
N LEU A 295 -2.98 -18.54 30.48
CA LEU A 295 -1.76 -17.96 29.94
C LEU A 295 -2.04 -16.61 29.27
N LEU A 296 -3.12 -16.52 28.49
CA LEU A 296 -3.49 -15.31 27.79
C LEU A 296 -4.00 -14.23 28.74
N GLU A 297 -4.85 -14.58 29.70
CA GLU A 297 -5.44 -13.64 30.64
C GLU A 297 -4.38 -13.09 31.61
N ASP A 298 -3.56 -13.96 32.21
CA ASP A 298 -2.49 -13.52 33.13
C ASP A 298 -1.48 -12.62 32.42
N ALA A 299 -1.18 -12.91 31.15
CA ALA A 299 -0.31 -12.09 30.34
C ALA A 299 -0.97 -10.77 29.94
N PHE A 300 -2.24 -10.79 29.56
CA PHE A 300 -3.00 -9.59 29.23
C PHE A 300 -3.04 -8.63 30.43
N ASP A 301 -3.40 -9.12 31.62
CA ASP A 301 -3.51 -8.30 32.84
C ASP A 301 -2.17 -7.65 33.24
N GLN A 302 -1.05 -8.32 32.99
CA GLN A 302 0.27 -7.86 33.42
C GLN A 302 1.04 -7.08 32.34
N LEU A 303 1.10 -7.60 31.11
CA LEU A 303 1.94 -7.02 30.05
C LEU A 303 1.23 -5.86 29.33
N SER A 304 -0.11 -5.79 29.35
CA SER A 304 -0.84 -4.66 28.72
C SER A 304 -0.56 -3.33 29.43
N LEU A 305 -0.19 -3.36 30.71
CA LEU A 305 0.12 -2.21 31.54
C LEU A 305 1.51 -1.60 31.27
N LEU A 306 2.37 -2.31 30.54
CA LEU A 306 3.74 -1.86 30.29
C LEU A 306 3.78 -0.65 29.34
N SER A 307 4.66 0.28 29.69
CA SER A 307 5.03 1.39 28.82
C SER A 307 5.81 0.90 27.60
N GLU A 308 5.96 1.76 26.60
CA GLU A 308 6.77 1.45 25.42
C GLU A 308 8.24 1.17 25.78
N GLU A 309 8.80 1.94 26.72
CA GLU A 309 10.18 1.78 27.18
C GLU A 309 10.38 0.46 27.93
N ASP A 310 9.42 0.11 28.78
CA ASP A 310 9.43 -1.15 29.53
C ASP A 310 9.32 -2.37 28.61
N LEU A 311 8.51 -2.27 27.55
CA LEU A 311 8.38 -3.32 26.54
C LEU A 311 9.67 -3.54 25.74
N LYS A 312 10.48 -2.48 25.51
CA LYS A 312 11.80 -2.60 24.86
C LYS A 312 12.84 -3.24 25.78
N GLY A 313 12.64 -3.14 27.10
CA GLY A 313 13.48 -3.79 28.10
C GLY A 313 13.34 -5.33 28.15
N PRO A 314 14.23 -6.00 28.89
CA PRO A 314 14.16 -7.45 29.07
C PRO A 314 12.97 -7.83 29.96
N ILE A 315 12.15 -8.76 29.48
CA ILE A 315 10.99 -9.31 30.20
C ILE A 315 11.37 -10.67 30.77
N ARG A 316 11.13 -10.87 32.08
CA ARG A 316 11.32 -12.17 32.74
C ARG A 316 9.97 -12.79 33.07
N VAL A 317 9.83 -14.06 32.77
CA VAL A 317 8.59 -14.82 33.04
C VAL A 317 8.90 -15.95 34.01
N SER A 318 7.98 -16.19 34.93
CA SER A 318 8.00 -17.34 35.84
C SER A 318 6.66 -18.04 35.78
N PHE A 319 6.67 -19.30 35.39
CA PHE A 319 5.47 -20.12 35.45
C PHE A 319 5.15 -20.45 36.91
N VAL A 320 3.88 -20.33 37.26
CA VAL A 320 3.37 -20.67 38.60
C VAL A 320 2.22 -21.65 38.47
N ASN A 321 2.13 -22.57 39.44
CA ASN A 321 0.99 -23.48 39.52
C ASN A 321 -0.26 -22.76 40.07
N GLU A 322 -1.38 -23.48 40.19
CA GLU A 322 -2.65 -22.92 40.69
C GLU A 322 -2.56 -22.35 42.12
N HIS A 323 -1.59 -22.83 42.91
CA HIS A 323 -1.31 -22.37 44.27
C HIS A 323 -0.29 -21.21 44.32
N GLY A 324 0.14 -20.70 43.17
CA GLY A 324 1.08 -19.57 43.06
C GLY A 324 2.55 -19.93 43.35
N VAL A 325 2.88 -21.22 43.45
CA VAL A 325 4.25 -21.70 43.65
C VAL A 325 4.99 -21.69 42.31
N GLU A 326 6.18 -21.09 42.30
CA GLU A 326 7.01 -21.01 41.09
C GLU A 326 7.49 -22.40 40.66
N GLU A 327 7.27 -22.72 39.38
CA GLU A 327 7.85 -23.90 38.73
C GLU A 327 9.37 -23.74 38.66
N ALA A 328 10.11 -24.83 38.89
CA ALA A 328 11.57 -24.80 38.84
C ALA A 328 12.07 -24.51 37.41
N GLY A 329 12.73 -23.37 37.22
CA GLY A 329 13.33 -23.00 35.95
C GLY A 329 14.24 -21.77 36.08
N ILE A 330 15.43 -21.82 35.49
CA ILE A 330 16.34 -20.67 35.43
C ILE A 330 16.12 -19.97 34.08
N ASP A 331 15.71 -18.71 34.14
CA ASP A 331 15.49 -17.89 32.95
C ASP A 331 16.82 -17.39 32.37
N GLY A 332 17.41 -18.21 31.49
CA GLY A 332 18.51 -17.85 30.59
C GLY A 332 18.03 -17.46 29.18
N GLY A 333 16.76 -17.06 29.01
CA GLY A 333 16.12 -16.77 27.72
C GLY A 333 15.24 -17.90 27.16
N GLY A 334 15.42 -19.13 27.63
CA GLY A 334 14.59 -20.28 27.21
C GLY A 334 13.15 -20.20 27.71
N ILE A 335 12.93 -19.70 28.93
CA ILE A 335 11.60 -19.63 29.55
C ILE A 335 10.76 -18.55 28.87
N PHE A 336 11.34 -17.37 28.60
CA PHE A 336 10.64 -16.33 27.86
C PHE A 336 10.27 -16.79 26.44
N LYS A 337 11.15 -17.52 25.76
CA LYS A 337 10.84 -18.10 24.44
C LYS A 337 9.69 -19.11 24.50
N ASP A 338 9.71 -20.04 25.47
CA ASP A 338 8.61 -21.00 25.71
C ASP A 338 7.29 -20.28 26.01
N PHE A 339 7.34 -19.24 26.84
CA PHE A 339 6.17 -18.39 27.10
C PHE A 339 5.65 -17.75 25.81
N MET A 340 6.51 -17.10 25.02
CA MET A 340 6.12 -16.43 23.77
C MET A 340 5.52 -17.40 22.75
N GLU A 341 6.05 -18.62 22.65
CA GLU A 341 5.50 -19.65 21.78
C GLU A 341 4.11 -20.10 22.23
N ASN A 342 3.94 -20.40 23.52
CA ASN A 342 2.68 -20.90 24.07
C ASN A 342 1.58 -19.83 24.08
N ILE A 343 1.90 -18.58 24.45
CA ILE A 343 0.91 -17.48 24.40
C ILE A 343 0.44 -17.22 22.98
N THR A 344 1.36 -17.26 22.02
CA THR A 344 1.00 -17.00 20.64
C THR A 344 0.12 -18.11 20.09
N ARG A 345 0.43 -19.38 20.40
CA ARG A 345 -0.45 -20.50 20.04
C ARG A 345 -1.85 -20.35 20.63
N ALA A 346 -1.96 -19.99 21.91
CA ALA A 346 -3.24 -19.84 22.58
C ALA A 346 -4.04 -18.62 22.09
N ALA A 347 -3.38 -17.49 21.84
CA ALA A 347 -4.03 -16.24 21.48
C ALA A 347 -4.59 -16.19 20.07
N PHE A 348 -3.95 -16.91 19.15
CA PHE A 348 -4.33 -16.94 17.74
C PHE A 348 -5.12 -18.21 17.37
N ASP A 349 -5.49 -19.03 18.36
CA ASP A 349 -6.42 -20.13 18.19
C ASP A 349 -7.81 -19.58 17.81
N VAL A 350 -8.37 -20.10 16.72
CA VAL A 350 -9.69 -19.74 16.21
C VAL A 350 -10.78 -20.05 17.23
N GLN A 351 -10.60 -21.07 18.07
CA GLN A 351 -11.54 -21.43 19.14
C GLN A 351 -11.63 -20.37 20.23
N TYR A 352 -10.58 -19.55 20.41
CA TYR A 352 -10.64 -18.43 21.34
C TYR A 352 -11.55 -17.30 20.81
N GLY A 353 -11.84 -17.25 19.51
CA GLY A 353 -12.82 -16.32 18.93
C GLY A 353 -12.31 -14.91 18.64
N LEU A 354 -11.01 -14.63 18.86
CA LEU A 354 -10.39 -13.38 18.41
C LEU A 354 -10.02 -13.42 16.93
N PHE A 355 -9.58 -14.56 16.40
CA PHE A 355 -9.21 -14.73 15.00
C PHE A 355 -10.13 -15.74 14.30
N LYS A 356 -10.20 -15.63 12.98
CA LYS A 356 -10.76 -16.62 12.06
C LYS A 356 -9.69 -17.03 11.07
N GLU A 357 -9.90 -18.16 10.42
CA GLU A 357 -9.07 -18.61 9.31
C GLU A 357 -9.85 -18.58 7.99
N THR A 358 -9.13 -18.39 6.88
CA THR A 358 -9.68 -18.56 5.54
C THR A 358 -9.64 -20.04 5.14
N VAL A 359 -10.12 -20.36 3.94
CA VAL A 359 -10.00 -21.70 3.34
C VAL A 359 -8.56 -22.21 3.23
N ASP A 360 -7.58 -21.30 3.18
CA ASP A 360 -6.14 -21.62 3.11
C ASP A 360 -5.48 -21.70 4.50
N HIS A 361 -6.26 -21.73 5.58
CA HIS A 361 -5.79 -21.77 6.97
C HIS A 361 -4.92 -20.56 7.38
N VAL A 362 -5.10 -19.42 6.70
CA VAL A 362 -4.46 -18.15 7.09
C VAL A 362 -5.39 -17.31 7.97
N LEU A 363 -4.83 -16.72 9.00
CA LEU A 363 -5.49 -16.02 10.09
C LEU A 363 -5.81 -14.56 9.75
N TYR A 364 -6.98 -14.12 10.16
CA TYR A 364 -7.40 -12.71 10.15
C TYR A 364 -8.28 -12.40 11.36
N PRO A 365 -8.39 -11.12 11.76
CA PRO A 365 -9.23 -10.72 12.88
C PRO A 365 -10.69 -11.14 12.66
N ASN A 366 -11.30 -11.78 13.65
CA ASN A 366 -12.71 -12.12 13.60
C ASN A 366 -13.57 -10.83 13.63
N PRO A 367 -14.37 -10.55 12.58
CA PRO A 367 -15.28 -9.40 12.59
C PRO A 367 -16.27 -9.42 13.76
N GLY A 368 -16.77 -10.62 14.12
CA GLY A 368 -17.67 -10.87 15.23
C GLY A 368 -16.99 -11.02 16.60
N SER A 369 -15.71 -10.69 16.75
CA SER A 369 -14.97 -10.86 18.02
C SER A 369 -15.61 -10.14 19.21
N GLY A 370 -16.32 -9.03 18.98
CA GLY A 370 -17.05 -8.30 20.03
C GLY A 370 -18.28 -9.03 20.58
N LEU A 371 -18.81 -10.02 19.85
CA LEU A 371 -19.90 -10.88 20.34
C LEU A 371 -19.40 -11.94 21.32
N VAL A 372 -18.11 -12.28 21.26
CA VAL A 372 -17.47 -13.28 22.13
C VAL A 372 -16.79 -12.62 23.33
N HIS A 373 -16.11 -11.49 23.10
CA HIS A 373 -15.32 -10.80 24.12
C HIS A 373 -15.66 -9.31 24.18
N GLU A 374 -16.13 -8.84 25.34
CA GLU A 374 -16.41 -7.40 25.54
C GLU A 374 -15.16 -6.52 25.35
N GLN A 375 -14.00 -7.02 25.78
CA GLN A 375 -12.70 -6.31 25.69
C GLN A 375 -11.88 -6.69 24.44
N HIS A 376 -12.53 -7.18 23.37
CA HIS A 376 -11.82 -7.71 22.20
C HIS A 376 -10.80 -6.72 21.60
N LEU A 377 -11.11 -5.42 21.55
CA LEU A 377 -10.20 -4.40 21.00
C LEU A 377 -8.93 -4.24 21.84
N GLN A 378 -9.04 -4.31 23.17
CA GLN A 378 -7.90 -4.27 24.07
C GLN A 378 -7.04 -5.51 23.90
N TYR A 379 -7.65 -6.69 23.72
CA TYR A 379 -6.92 -7.91 23.35
C TYR A 379 -6.16 -7.73 22.04
N PHE A 380 -6.77 -7.20 20.98
CA PHE A 380 -6.03 -6.93 19.74
C PHE A 380 -4.84 -6.00 19.94
N GLN A 381 -4.99 -4.94 20.74
CA GLN A 381 -3.86 -4.06 21.07
C GLN A 381 -2.76 -4.81 21.83
N PHE A 382 -3.10 -5.66 22.78
CA PHE A 382 -2.14 -6.49 23.48
C PHE A 382 -1.42 -7.48 22.52
N LEU A 383 -2.17 -8.17 21.66
CA LEU A 383 -1.61 -9.13 20.69
C LEU A 383 -0.71 -8.45 19.66
N GLY A 384 -1.04 -7.22 19.26
CA GLY A 384 -0.15 -6.39 18.46
C GLY A 384 1.18 -6.14 19.19
N SER A 385 1.14 -5.74 20.47
CA SER A 385 2.36 -5.55 21.28
C SER A 385 3.14 -6.83 21.49
N LEU A 386 2.46 -7.96 21.66
CA LEU A 386 3.06 -9.29 21.78
C LEU A 386 3.83 -9.67 20.49
N LEU A 387 3.20 -9.52 19.32
CA LEU A 387 3.87 -9.78 18.04
C LEU A 387 5.03 -8.81 17.80
N GLY A 388 4.83 -7.53 18.12
CA GLY A 388 5.90 -6.53 18.08
C GLY A 388 7.08 -6.90 19.00
N LYS A 389 6.81 -7.46 20.17
CA LYS A 389 7.84 -7.95 21.11
C LYS A 389 8.58 -9.16 20.59
N ALA A 390 7.87 -10.12 19.99
CA ALA A 390 8.50 -11.26 19.36
C ALA A 390 9.46 -10.80 18.24
N MET A 391 9.00 -9.91 17.36
CA MET A 391 9.82 -9.37 16.28
C MET A 391 11.00 -8.54 16.80
N TYR A 392 10.78 -7.70 17.82
CA TYR A 392 11.84 -6.92 18.45
C TYR A 392 12.91 -7.82 19.06
N GLU A 393 12.52 -8.93 19.69
CA GLU A 393 13.45 -9.90 20.28
C GLU A 393 14.07 -10.89 19.29
N GLY A 394 13.62 -10.91 18.05
CA GLY A 394 14.02 -11.91 17.07
C GLY A 394 13.55 -13.31 17.45
N ILE A 395 12.39 -13.42 18.09
CA ILE A 395 11.72 -14.68 18.38
C ILE A 395 10.88 -15.05 17.16
N LEU A 396 11.10 -16.24 16.64
CA LEU A 396 10.30 -16.80 15.55
C LEU A 396 8.92 -17.17 16.06
N VAL A 397 7.91 -16.73 15.33
CA VAL A 397 6.52 -17.01 15.62
C VAL A 397 5.89 -17.55 14.34
N ASP A 398 5.36 -18.76 14.39
CA ASP A 398 4.66 -19.37 13.28
C ASP A 398 3.19 -18.97 13.31
N LEU A 399 2.88 -17.83 12.67
CA LEU A 399 1.52 -17.34 12.49
C LEU A 399 1.26 -17.08 11.01
N PRO A 400 0.44 -17.91 10.34
CA PRO A 400 0.07 -17.70 8.95
C PRO A 400 -0.97 -16.56 8.88
N PHE A 401 -0.58 -15.29 8.74
CA PHE A 401 -1.57 -14.21 8.58
C PHE A 401 -2.01 -14.07 7.13
N ALA A 402 -3.28 -13.72 6.95
CA ALA A 402 -3.80 -13.37 5.63
C ALA A 402 -3.14 -12.06 5.14
N THR A 403 -2.78 -12.01 3.86
CA THR A 403 -2.08 -10.85 3.27
C THR A 403 -2.90 -9.57 3.35
N PHE A 404 -4.22 -9.66 3.17
CA PHE A 404 -5.12 -8.52 3.32
C PHE A 404 -5.15 -7.98 4.77
N PHE A 405 -4.85 -8.80 5.78
CA PHE A 405 -4.69 -8.33 7.15
C PHE A 405 -3.30 -7.71 7.37
N LEU A 406 -2.24 -8.32 6.84
CA LEU A 406 -0.89 -7.75 6.90
C LEU A 406 -0.78 -6.37 6.25
N SER A 407 -1.56 -6.10 5.20
CA SER A 407 -1.61 -4.77 4.59
C SER A 407 -2.09 -3.69 5.57
N LYS A 408 -2.87 -4.07 6.60
CA LYS A 408 -3.28 -3.16 7.70
C LYS A 408 -2.12 -2.73 8.56
N LEU A 409 -1.07 -3.55 8.69
CA LEU A 409 0.15 -3.17 9.40
C LEU A 409 0.89 -2.02 8.71
N LYS A 410 0.71 -1.90 7.39
CA LYS A 410 1.23 -0.84 6.53
C LYS A 410 0.26 0.33 6.34
N GLU A 411 -0.90 0.29 7.01
CA GLU A 411 -2.00 1.25 6.81
C GLU A 411 -2.49 1.32 5.35
N LYS A 412 -2.36 0.21 4.62
CA LYS A 412 -2.81 0.08 3.22
C LYS A 412 -4.25 -0.41 3.17
N SER A 413 -5.01 0.15 2.23
CA SER A 413 -6.36 -0.33 1.92
C SER A 413 -6.28 -1.44 0.87
N ASN A 414 -7.12 -2.47 1.05
CA ASN A 414 -7.26 -3.55 0.09
C ASN A 414 -8.38 -3.22 -0.89
N PHE A 415 -8.31 -3.80 -2.09
CA PHE A 415 -9.24 -3.61 -3.18
C PHE A 415 -9.81 -4.95 -3.66
N LEU A 416 -10.60 -4.93 -4.73
CA LEU A 416 -11.29 -6.11 -5.28
C LEU A 416 -10.34 -7.29 -5.52
N ASN A 417 -9.13 -7.05 -6.04
CA ASN A 417 -8.17 -8.10 -6.37
C ASN A 417 -7.54 -8.76 -5.13
N ASP A 418 -7.73 -8.18 -3.94
CA ASP A 418 -7.34 -8.79 -2.66
C ASP A 418 -8.43 -9.71 -2.09
N LEU A 419 -9.67 -9.58 -2.58
CA LEU A 419 -10.81 -10.35 -2.08
C LEU A 419 -10.64 -11.87 -2.19
N PRO A 420 -10.00 -12.43 -3.24
CA PRO A 420 -9.72 -13.86 -3.29
C PRO A 420 -8.92 -14.39 -2.10
N SER A 421 -8.08 -13.56 -1.47
CA SER A 421 -7.31 -13.97 -0.27
C SER A 421 -8.16 -14.10 1.00
N LEU A 422 -9.40 -13.60 0.97
CA LEU A 422 -10.39 -13.73 2.05
C LEU A 422 -11.50 -14.71 1.66
N ASP A 423 -12.13 -14.46 0.50
CA ASP A 423 -13.30 -15.17 0.00
C ASP A 423 -13.26 -15.27 -1.54
N PRO A 424 -12.68 -16.36 -2.08
CA PRO A 424 -12.64 -16.61 -3.52
C PRO A 424 -14.02 -16.72 -4.18
N GLU A 425 -15.00 -17.23 -3.44
CA GLU A 425 -16.35 -17.45 -3.96
C GLU A 425 -17.09 -16.13 -4.14
N LEU A 426 -17.03 -15.25 -3.14
CA LEU A 426 -17.57 -13.89 -3.26
C LEU A 426 -16.90 -13.12 -4.39
N TYR A 427 -15.58 -13.22 -4.55
CA TYR A 427 -14.89 -12.61 -5.68
C TYR A 427 -15.45 -13.07 -7.03
N ARG A 428 -15.65 -14.38 -7.22
CA ARG A 428 -16.24 -14.93 -8.44
C ARG A 428 -17.65 -14.39 -8.69
N HIS A 429 -18.47 -14.26 -7.65
CA HIS A 429 -19.81 -13.68 -7.76
C HIS A 429 -19.79 -12.21 -8.16
N LEU A 430 -18.88 -11.41 -7.59
CA LEU A 430 -18.73 -10.00 -7.95
C LEU A 430 -18.21 -9.83 -9.39
N LEU A 431 -17.28 -10.67 -9.84
CA LEU A 431 -16.84 -10.67 -11.24
C LEU A 431 -17.94 -11.08 -12.21
N PHE A 432 -18.81 -12.01 -11.81
CA PHE A 432 -19.99 -12.35 -12.61
C PHE A 432 -20.90 -11.11 -12.80
N LEU A 433 -21.13 -10.31 -11.75
CA LEU A 433 -21.90 -9.07 -11.86
C LEU A 433 -21.21 -8.05 -12.77
N LYS A 434 -19.87 -7.93 -12.71
CA LYS A 434 -19.09 -7.04 -13.57
C LYS A 434 -19.28 -7.37 -15.07
N HIS A 435 -19.34 -8.66 -15.41
CA HIS A 435 -19.43 -9.15 -16.78
C HIS A 435 -20.85 -9.53 -17.22
N TYR A 436 -21.85 -9.23 -16.41
CA TYR A 436 -23.24 -9.56 -16.69
C TYR A 436 -23.75 -8.77 -17.90
N LYS A 437 -24.28 -9.47 -18.92
CA LYS A 437 -24.76 -8.86 -20.17
C LYS A 437 -26.25 -8.46 -20.16
N GLY A 438 -27.00 -8.86 -19.13
CA GLY A 438 -28.42 -8.54 -18.98
C GLY A 438 -28.66 -7.20 -18.26
N ASP A 439 -29.92 -6.95 -17.86
CA ASP A 439 -30.23 -5.84 -16.96
C ASP A 439 -30.02 -6.27 -15.51
N LEU A 440 -29.01 -5.68 -14.85
CA LEU A 440 -28.76 -5.94 -13.42
C LEU A 440 -29.91 -5.54 -12.51
N SER A 441 -30.81 -4.66 -12.97
CA SER A 441 -32.00 -4.25 -12.23
C SER A 441 -32.94 -5.43 -11.94
N ASP A 442 -32.89 -6.48 -12.77
CA ASP A 442 -33.70 -7.69 -12.63
C ASP A 442 -33.20 -8.62 -11.50
N LEU A 443 -31.96 -8.42 -11.02
CA LEU A 443 -31.38 -9.22 -9.93
C LEU A 443 -31.85 -8.75 -8.54
N GLU A 444 -32.62 -7.65 -8.46
CA GLU A 444 -33.15 -7.07 -7.22
C GLU A 444 -32.09 -6.87 -6.12
N LEU A 445 -30.88 -6.50 -6.53
CA LEU A 445 -29.79 -6.16 -5.62
C LEU A 445 -29.91 -4.70 -5.17
N TYR A 446 -29.56 -4.45 -3.91
CA TYR A 446 -29.54 -3.13 -3.28
C TYR A 446 -28.16 -2.88 -2.65
N PHE A 447 -27.85 -1.64 -2.28
CA PHE A 447 -26.57 -1.27 -1.66
C PHE A 447 -26.53 -1.64 -0.17
N VAL A 448 -26.69 -2.93 0.10
CA VAL A 448 -26.82 -3.51 1.43
C VAL A 448 -26.03 -4.81 1.49
N ILE A 449 -25.45 -5.11 2.65
CA ILE A 449 -24.71 -6.34 2.90
C ILE A 449 -25.26 -7.05 4.14
N VAL A 450 -25.39 -8.37 4.03
CA VAL A 450 -25.79 -9.24 5.15
C VAL A 450 -24.55 -9.87 5.75
N ASN A 451 -24.38 -9.65 7.06
CA ASN A 451 -23.34 -10.27 7.89
C ASN A 451 -23.99 -11.36 8.73
N ASN A 452 -23.40 -12.55 8.72
CA ASN A 452 -23.87 -13.66 9.55
C ASN A 452 -22.74 -14.10 10.47
N GLU A 453 -22.79 -13.62 11.71
CA GLU A 453 -21.75 -13.85 12.72
C GLU A 453 -22.36 -14.64 13.88
N TYR A 454 -21.87 -15.86 14.11
CA TYR A 454 -22.37 -16.75 15.17
C TYR A 454 -23.89 -17.02 15.13
N GLY A 455 -24.49 -16.96 13.93
CA GLY A 455 -25.94 -17.15 13.73
C GLY A 455 -26.76 -15.87 13.87
N GLU A 456 -26.15 -14.75 14.26
CA GLU A 456 -26.79 -13.44 14.22
C GLU A 456 -26.65 -12.84 12.82
N GLN A 457 -27.80 -12.61 12.16
CA GLN A 457 -27.85 -11.91 10.89
C GLN A 457 -28.04 -10.41 11.12
N ASN A 458 -27.08 -9.62 10.66
CA ASN A 458 -27.16 -8.17 10.65
C ASN A 458 -27.12 -7.66 9.20
N GLU A 459 -28.01 -6.72 8.89
CA GLU A 459 -28.12 -6.11 7.57
C GLU A 459 -27.65 -4.65 7.63
N GLU A 460 -26.57 -4.35 6.93
CA GLU A 460 -25.87 -3.06 6.95
C GLU A 460 -25.94 -2.37 5.58
N GLU A 461 -26.26 -1.08 5.57
CA GLU A 461 -26.19 -0.28 4.35
C GLU A 461 -24.73 0.01 3.97
N LEU A 462 -24.39 -0.21 2.70
CA LEU A 462 -23.05 0.09 2.16
C LEU A 462 -22.84 1.59 1.91
N LEU A 463 -23.94 2.33 1.75
CA LEU A 463 -23.99 3.79 1.61
C LEU A 463 -25.31 4.32 2.19
N PRO A 464 -25.40 5.60 2.57
CA PRO A 464 -26.62 6.17 3.13
C PRO A 464 -27.82 6.04 2.17
N GLY A 465 -28.92 5.43 2.62
CA GLY A 465 -30.09 5.16 1.79
C GLY A 465 -29.92 3.96 0.85
N GLY A 466 -28.92 3.10 1.13
CA GLY A 466 -28.57 1.96 0.30
C GLY A 466 -29.69 0.92 0.18
N ARG A 467 -30.59 0.82 1.17
CA ARG A 467 -31.76 -0.06 1.14
C ARG A 467 -32.76 0.25 0.04
N GLU A 468 -32.87 1.52 -0.36
CA GLU A 468 -33.81 1.96 -1.40
C GLU A 468 -33.13 2.09 -2.78
N MET A 469 -31.79 2.09 -2.81
CA MET A 469 -31.02 2.24 -4.03
C MET A 469 -30.78 0.88 -4.69
N ARG A 470 -31.38 0.68 -5.87
CA ARG A 470 -31.16 -0.52 -6.70
C ARG A 470 -29.79 -0.49 -7.38
N VAL A 471 -29.19 -1.67 -7.49
CA VAL A 471 -28.02 -1.91 -8.34
C VAL A 471 -28.48 -2.03 -9.79
N THR A 472 -27.77 -1.34 -10.68
CA THR A 472 -28.04 -1.20 -12.11
C THR A 472 -26.71 -1.31 -12.86
N ASN A 473 -26.78 -1.47 -14.19
CA ASN A 473 -25.59 -1.47 -15.06
C ASN A 473 -24.71 -0.22 -14.92
N GLN A 474 -25.27 0.92 -14.48
CA GLN A 474 -24.51 2.16 -14.32
C GLN A 474 -23.75 2.25 -12.99
N ASN A 475 -24.23 1.57 -11.93
CA ASN A 475 -23.68 1.70 -10.58
C ASN A 475 -23.11 0.39 -10.00
N VAL A 476 -23.15 -0.71 -10.76
CA VAL A 476 -22.65 -2.04 -10.33
C VAL A 476 -21.18 -2.02 -9.93
N ILE A 477 -20.34 -1.26 -10.62
CA ILE A 477 -18.91 -1.15 -10.28
C ILE A 477 -18.74 -0.54 -8.89
N THR A 478 -19.52 0.48 -8.56
CA THR A 478 -19.55 1.08 -7.22
C THR A 478 -20.02 0.07 -6.17
N PHE A 479 -21.08 -0.69 -6.46
CA PHE A 479 -21.56 -1.76 -5.58
C PHE A 479 -20.47 -2.79 -5.28
N ILE A 480 -19.81 -3.32 -6.32
CA ILE A 480 -18.70 -4.29 -6.19
C ILE A 480 -17.58 -3.74 -5.30
N HIS A 481 -17.16 -2.49 -5.52
CA HIS A 481 -16.11 -1.87 -4.72
C HIS A 481 -16.53 -1.69 -3.26
N LEU A 482 -17.77 -1.30 -2.99
CA LEU A 482 -18.27 -1.12 -1.63
C LEU A 482 -18.35 -2.46 -0.88
N VAL A 483 -18.81 -3.53 -1.53
CA VAL A 483 -18.82 -4.88 -0.95
C VAL A 483 -17.39 -5.33 -0.62
N ALA A 484 -16.46 -5.22 -1.57
CA ALA A 484 -15.06 -5.59 -1.35
C ALA A 484 -14.42 -4.77 -0.23
N ASN A 485 -14.66 -3.46 -0.21
CA ASN A 485 -14.16 -2.57 0.85
C ASN A 485 -14.75 -2.90 2.22
N HIS A 486 -16.04 -3.24 2.28
CA HIS A 486 -16.68 -3.64 3.53
C HIS A 486 -16.00 -4.88 4.12
N ARG A 487 -15.88 -5.94 3.31
CA ARG A 487 -15.29 -7.23 3.70
C ARG A 487 -13.80 -7.14 4.04
N LEU A 488 -13.01 -6.41 3.27
CA LEU A 488 -11.55 -6.41 3.45
C LEU A 488 -11.03 -5.32 4.38
N ASN A 489 -11.78 -4.23 4.55
CA ASN A 489 -11.31 -3.05 5.27
C ASN A 489 -12.24 -2.68 6.44
N TYR A 490 -13.54 -2.51 6.20
CA TYR A 490 -14.45 -1.95 7.20
C TYR A 490 -14.68 -2.88 8.39
N GLN A 491 -15.06 -4.13 8.15
CA GLN A 491 -15.51 -5.06 9.20
C GLN A 491 -14.41 -5.42 10.23
N ILE A 492 -13.13 -5.34 9.84
CA ILE A 492 -11.98 -5.58 10.72
C ILE A 492 -11.25 -4.29 11.14
N ARG A 493 -11.78 -3.10 10.81
CA ARG A 493 -11.07 -1.83 10.99
C ARG A 493 -10.72 -1.55 12.45
N GLY A 494 -11.65 -1.84 13.36
CA GLY A 494 -11.47 -1.62 14.79
C GLY A 494 -10.35 -2.49 15.35
N GLN A 495 -10.43 -3.79 15.05
CA GLN A 495 -9.47 -4.82 15.45
C GLN A 495 -8.08 -4.52 14.88
N GLY A 496 -8.00 -4.28 13.56
CA GLY A 496 -6.75 -3.98 12.86
C GLY A 496 -6.06 -2.72 13.38
N ARG A 497 -6.81 -1.65 13.67
CA ARG A 497 -6.23 -0.42 14.24
C ARG A 497 -5.67 -0.62 15.64
N HIS A 498 -6.36 -1.37 16.49
CA HIS A 498 -5.86 -1.66 17.84
C HIS A 498 -4.63 -2.54 17.79
N PHE A 499 -4.66 -3.59 16.97
CA PHE A 499 -3.50 -4.45 16.72
C PHE A 499 -2.30 -3.64 16.23
N LEU A 500 -2.49 -2.79 15.22
CA LEU A 500 -1.44 -1.91 14.70
C LEU A 500 -0.86 -1.00 15.79
N ARG A 501 -1.72 -0.38 16.60
CA ARG A 501 -1.29 0.49 17.72
C ARG A 501 -0.41 -0.26 18.72
N GLY A 502 -0.77 -1.51 19.01
CA GLY A 502 0.02 -2.38 19.88
C GLY A 502 1.38 -2.71 19.29
N PHE A 503 1.38 -3.08 18.01
CA PHE A 503 2.56 -3.48 17.26
C PHE A 503 3.57 -2.33 17.07
N GLN A 504 3.06 -1.13 16.75
CA GLN A 504 3.86 0.09 16.55
C GLN A 504 4.54 0.61 17.82
N LYS A 505 4.20 0.12 19.02
CA LYS A 505 4.95 0.42 20.24
C LYS A 505 6.43 -0.01 20.11
N LEU A 506 6.68 -1.14 19.47
CA LEU A 506 8.02 -1.72 19.40
C LEU A 506 8.64 -1.61 18.01
N ILE A 507 7.80 -1.67 16.98
CA ILE A 507 8.22 -1.69 15.59
C ILE A 507 7.72 -0.43 14.89
N PRO A 508 8.57 0.58 14.67
CA PRO A 508 8.22 1.78 13.93
C PRO A 508 7.65 1.46 12.54
N LYS A 509 6.64 2.23 12.12
CA LYS A 509 6.01 2.08 10.80
C LYS A 509 7.03 2.08 9.66
N GLU A 510 7.98 3.01 9.68
CA GLU A 510 9.02 3.15 8.65
C GLU A 510 9.84 1.87 8.43
N TRP A 511 9.95 1.02 9.46
CA TRP A 511 10.71 -0.22 9.37
C TRP A 511 9.94 -1.31 8.63
N ILE A 512 8.62 -1.33 8.77
CA ILE A 512 7.73 -2.31 8.11
C ILE A 512 7.33 -1.87 6.72
N ASP A 513 7.25 -0.57 6.46
CA ASP A 513 6.99 -0.04 5.13
C ASP A 513 8.05 -0.47 4.10
N MET A 514 9.24 -0.89 4.56
CA MET A 514 10.28 -1.49 3.72
C MET A 514 9.87 -2.80 3.04
N PHE A 515 8.86 -3.51 3.55
CA PHE A 515 8.53 -4.87 3.13
C PHE A 515 7.10 -4.96 2.59
N ASN A 516 6.87 -5.75 1.55
CA ASN A 516 5.50 -6.08 1.13
C ASN A 516 4.85 -7.10 2.09
N GLU A 517 3.56 -7.36 1.92
CA GLU A 517 2.79 -8.24 2.79
C GLU A 517 3.36 -9.68 2.81
N HIS A 518 3.80 -10.19 1.66
CA HIS A 518 4.40 -11.54 1.55
C HIS A 518 5.77 -11.63 2.24
N GLU A 519 6.56 -10.56 2.18
CA GLU A 519 7.86 -10.45 2.86
C GLU A 519 7.69 -10.36 4.38
N ILE A 520 6.68 -9.62 4.86
CA ILE A 520 6.33 -9.58 6.29
C ILE A 520 5.92 -10.98 6.76
N GLN A 521 5.10 -11.70 5.98
CA GLN A 521 4.76 -13.09 6.29
C GLN A 521 5.99 -14.01 6.30
N SER A 522 7.00 -13.71 5.49
CA SER A 522 8.26 -14.46 5.46
C SER A 522 9.12 -14.24 6.70
N PHE A 523 8.91 -13.16 7.47
CA PHE A 523 9.59 -12.97 8.76
C PHE A 523 9.19 -13.98 9.81
N SER A 524 7.92 -14.39 9.81
CA SER A 524 7.42 -15.49 10.65
C SER A 524 8.07 -16.83 10.29
N TYR A 525 8.43 -17.05 9.02
CA TYR A 525 8.87 -18.35 8.51
C TYR A 525 10.39 -18.53 8.32
N LEU A 526 11.14 -17.49 7.92
CA LEU A 526 12.46 -17.69 7.29
C LEU A 526 13.60 -16.75 7.70
N ALA A 527 13.35 -15.63 8.39
CA ALA A 527 14.30 -14.51 8.31
C ALA A 527 15.33 -14.36 9.43
N LEU A 528 15.41 -15.28 10.40
CA LEU A 528 16.54 -15.28 11.34
C LEU A 528 17.49 -16.43 11.13
N TRP A 529 17.05 -17.63 10.77
CA TRP A 529 18.00 -18.74 10.65
C TRP A 529 18.91 -18.62 9.42
N LYS A 530 18.39 -18.32 8.21
CA LYS A 530 19.25 -18.21 7.01
C LYS A 530 20.11 -16.93 6.99
N VAL A 531 19.60 -15.80 7.46
CA VAL A 531 20.36 -14.53 7.50
C VAL A 531 21.39 -14.56 8.64
N TRP A 532 21.07 -15.14 9.80
CA TRP A 532 22.02 -15.28 10.90
C TRP A 532 23.10 -16.35 10.62
N THR A 533 22.77 -17.44 9.92
CA THR A 533 23.77 -18.46 9.52
C THR A 533 24.68 -17.94 8.40
N LEU A 534 24.20 -17.08 7.49
CA LEU A 534 25.04 -16.42 6.49
C LEU A 534 25.90 -15.29 7.06
N MET A 535 25.51 -14.67 8.19
CA MET A 535 26.28 -13.60 8.84
C MET A 535 27.23 -14.09 9.94
N THR A 536 27.07 -15.32 10.46
CA THR A 536 28.01 -15.92 11.42
C THR A 536 29.08 -16.80 10.77
N CYS A 537 28.99 -17.05 9.46
CA CYS A 537 29.96 -17.84 8.69
C CYS A 537 30.77 -17.05 7.65
N ALA A 538 30.88 -15.71 7.77
CA ALA A 538 31.75 -14.87 6.93
C ALA A 538 32.77 -14.10 7.76
#